data_AF-A0AAV9MQ71-F1
#
_entry.id   AF-A0AAV9MQ71-F1
#
_cell.length_a   1.000
_cell.length_b   1.000
_cell.length_c   1.000
_cell.angle_alpha   90.00
_cell.angle_beta   90.00
_cell.angle_gamma   90.00
#
_symmetry.space_group_name_H-M   'P 1'
#
loop_
_entity.id
_entity.type
_entity.pdbx_description
1 polymer ?
#
loop_
_entity_poly.entity_id
_entity_poly.type
_entity_poly.pdbx_seq_one_letter_code
_entity_poly.pdbx_strand_id
1 'polypeptide(L)'
;METVMEDEEYNWSEVKLHSLIPVVPEPELDRETGERRRGRDIVIAIDHGPNSKHAFDWAVTHLCRLADTLHLVHAVSSLKNEIVYEATQGLIEKLAVEAFSVAMVKTVARIVEGDAGKVICKEAERLKPSAVVMGTRGRGIIQSVLQGSVAEYCLHNCKIAPVIIVPGKEAGEVSVI
;
A
#
# COMPACT_ATOMS: atom_id res chain seq x y z
N MET A 1 15.43 18.97 -24.07
CA MET A 1 14.36 19.45 -23.18
C MET A 1 14.53 18.67 -21.90
N GLU A 2 15.34 19.19 -20.98
CA GLU A 2 15.56 18.56 -19.67
C GLU A 2 14.30 18.76 -18.84
N THR A 3 13.68 17.66 -18.45
CA THR A 3 12.61 17.64 -17.45
C THR A 3 13.23 18.04 -16.12
N VAL A 4 12.93 19.25 -15.66
CA VAL A 4 13.20 19.67 -14.29
C VAL A 4 12.42 18.71 -13.40
N MET A 5 13.13 17.81 -12.72
CA MET A 5 12.58 17.01 -11.63
C MET A 5 12.36 18.01 -10.49
N GLU A 6 11.17 18.61 -10.42
CA GLU A 6 10.76 19.31 -9.21
C GLU A 6 10.66 18.26 -8.11
N ASP A 7 11.71 18.18 -7.28
CA ASP A 7 11.66 17.55 -5.97
C ASP A 7 10.68 18.37 -5.11
N GLU A 8 9.38 18.27 -5.40
CA GLU A 8 8.33 18.76 -4.51
C GLU A 8 8.50 18.00 -3.19
N GLU A 9 9.10 18.65 -2.20
CA GLU A 9 9.16 18.17 -0.84
C GLU A 9 7.71 18.08 -0.34
N TYR A 10 7.20 16.86 -0.20
CA TYR A 10 5.80 16.60 0.13
C TYR A 10 5.73 16.15 1.59
N ASN A 11 4.70 16.62 2.30
CA ASN A 11 4.57 16.34 3.73
C ASN A 11 4.16 14.88 3.93
N TRP A 12 4.89 14.16 4.79
CA TRP A 12 4.58 12.77 5.16
C TRP A 12 4.87 12.52 6.64
N SER A 13 4.24 11.49 7.18
CA SER A 13 4.52 10.96 8.52
C SER A 13 4.65 9.44 8.46
N GLU A 14 5.72 8.90 9.04
CA GLU A 14 5.87 7.47 9.23
C GLU A 14 5.14 7.04 10.49
N VAL A 15 4.31 6.02 10.36
CA VAL A 15 3.57 5.49 11.51
C VAL A 15 4.52 4.59 12.29
N LYS A 16 4.81 4.97 13.53
CA LYS A 16 5.59 4.14 14.46
C LYS A 16 4.75 2.95 14.91
N LEU A 17 4.88 1.84 14.19
CA LEU A 17 4.30 0.58 14.60
C LEU A 17 5.09 0.04 15.79
N HIS A 18 4.40 -0.19 16.91
CA HIS A 18 5.01 -0.91 18.04
C HIS A 18 5.49 -2.26 17.53
N SER A 19 6.80 -2.50 17.63
CA SER A 19 7.45 -3.67 17.10
C SER A 19 6.88 -4.94 17.73
N LEU A 20 6.00 -5.63 17.01
CA LEU A 20 5.57 -7.00 17.33
C LEU A 20 6.60 -8.04 16.84
N ILE A 21 7.69 -7.57 16.23
CA ILE A 21 8.74 -8.39 15.65
C ILE A 21 9.79 -8.67 16.75
N PRO A 22 10.07 -9.93 17.11
CA PRO A 22 11.27 -10.24 17.87
C PRO A 22 12.48 -9.81 17.04
N VAL A 23 13.40 -9.05 17.64
CA VAL A 23 14.69 -8.74 17.03
C VAL A 23 15.40 -10.07 16.78
N VAL A 24 15.41 -10.52 15.52
CA VAL A 24 16.13 -11.74 15.14
C VAL A 24 17.62 -11.38 15.16
N PRO A 25 18.43 -11.97 16.04
CA PRO A 25 19.87 -11.74 16.01
C PRO A 25 20.45 -12.18 14.66
N GLU A 26 21.55 -11.56 14.24
CA GLU A 26 22.25 -11.99 13.04
C GLU A 26 22.59 -13.48 13.16
N PRO A 27 22.31 -14.31 12.14
CA PRO A 27 22.50 -15.75 12.23
C PRO A 27 23.98 -16.08 12.45
N GLU A 28 24.27 -16.91 13.46
CA GLU A 28 25.64 -17.27 13.88
C GLU A 28 26.38 -18.20 12.89
N LEU A 29 25.72 -18.68 11.83
CA LEU A 29 26.29 -19.57 10.83
C LEU A 29 26.20 -18.95 9.44
N ASP A 30 27.36 -18.81 8.79
CA ASP A 30 27.47 -18.42 7.39
C ASP A 30 26.73 -19.43 6.51
N ARG A 31 25.70 -18.96 5.83
CA ARG A 31 24.91 -19.75 4.89
C ARG A 31 25.61 -19.81 3.54
N GLU A 32 25.67 -21.00 2.94
CA GLU A 32 26.08 -21.18 1.55
C GLU A 32 25.31 -20.23 0.61
N THR A 33 26.00 -19.71 -0.40
CA THR A 33 25.66 -18.58 -1.28
C THR A 33 24.48 -18.82 -2.24
N GLY A 34 23.47 -19.58 -1.83
CA GLY A 34 22.15 -19.49 -2.44
C GLY A 34 21.55 -18.14 -2.03
N GLU A 35 21.74 -17.11 -2.85
CA GLU A 35 21.10 -15.80 -2.68
C GLU A 35 19.63 -16.01 -2.29
N ARG A 36 19.33 -15.86 -0.99
CA ARG A 36 17.94 -15.77 -0.56
C ARG A 36 17.35 -14.67 -1.41
N ARG A 37 16.30 -14.98 -2.20
CA ARG A 37 15.53 -13.94 -2.91
C ARG A 37 15.28 -12.85 -1.88
N ARG A 38 15.92 -11.69 -2.05
CA ARG A 38 15.72 -10.54 -1.17
C ARG A 38 14.21 -10.36 -1.01
N GLY A 39 13.78 -10.11 0.21
CA GLY A 39 12.39 -9.76 0.50
C GLY A 39 11.91 -8.70 -0.48
N ARG A 40 10.69 -8.86 -1.00
CA ARG A 40 10.12 -7.86 -1.91
C ARG A 40 9.42 -6.80 -1.10
N ASP A 41 9.52 -5.56 -1.56
CA ASP A 41 8.63 -4.51 -1.10
C ASP A 41 7.30 -4.61 -1.84
N ILE A 42 6.20 -4.67 -1.10
CA ILE A 42 4.83 -4.67 -1.64
C ILE A 42 4.12 -3.44 -1.08
N VAL A 43 3.68 -2.55 -1.95
CA VAL A 43 2.90 -1.36 -1.56
C VAL A 43 1.42 -1.71 -1.57
N ILE A 44 0.68 -1.30 -0.54
CA ILE A 44 -0.78 -1.35 -0.51
C ILE A 44 -1.32 0.05 -0.23
N ALA A 45 -2.11 0.56 -1.17
CA ALA A 45 -2.88 1.78 -0.96
C ALA A 45 -4.09 1.46 -0.07
N ILE A 46 -4.14 2.08 1.10
CA ILE A 46 -5.20 1.88 2.08
C ILE A 46 -6.02 3.15 2.29
N ASP A 47 -7.28 2.99 2.67
CA ASP A 47 -8.15 4.04 3.16
C ASP A 47 -9.12 3.48 4.21
N HIS A 48 -10.04 4.30 4.72
CA HIS A 48 -11.06 3.85 5.67
C HIS A 48 -12.22 3.08 5.00
N GLY A 49 -12.10 2.77 3.71
CA GLY A 49 -13.13 2.09 2.92
C GLY A 49 -13.02 0.57 2.93
N PRO A 50 -14.14 -0.15 2.70
CA PRO A 50 -14.16 -1.62 2.74
C PRO A 50 -13.35 -2.28 1.61
N ASN A 51 -13.23 -1.62 0.44
CA ASN A 51 -12.51 -2.19 -0.70
C ASN A 51 -10.99 -2.17 -0.51
N SER A 52 -10.46 -1.16 0.18
CA SER A 52 -9.03 -1.13 0.50
C SER A 52 -8.68 -2.17 1.57
N LYS A 53 -9.54 -2.37 2.58
CA LYS A 53 -9.43 -3.49 3.52
C LYS A 53 -9.45 -4.84 2.79
N HIS A 54 -10.37 -5.01 1.84
CA HIS A 54 -10.42 -6.24 1.06
C HIS A 54 -9.15 -6.46 0.22
N ALA A 55 -8.61 -5.40 -0.40
CA ALA A 55 -7.35 -5.46 -1.15
C ALA A 55 -6.17 -5.84 -0.24
N PHE A 56 -6.13 -5.28 0.97
CA PHE A 56 -5.18 -5.66 2.00
C PHE A 56 -5.28 -7.15 2.35
N ASP A 57 -6.48 -7.65 2.64
CA ASP A 57 -6.72 -9.07 3.00
C ASP A 57 -6.28 -10.00 1.88
N TRP A 58 -6.62 -9.63 0.65
CA TRP A 58 -6.23 -10.39 -0.54
C TRP A 58 -4.71 -10.46 -0.68
N ALA A 59 -4.01 -9.32 -0.51
CA ALA A 59 -2.56 -9.27 -0.65
C ALA A 59 -1.84 -10.06 0.45
N VAL A 60 -2.25 -9.89 1.71
CA VAL A 60 -1.66 -10.62 2.84
C VAL A 60 -1.85 -12.13 2.68
N THR A 61 -3.02 -12.56 2.22
CA THR A 61 -3.35 -14.00 2.11
C THR A 61 -2.71 -14.65 0.87
N HIS A 62 -2.63 -13.96 -0.26
CA HIS A 62 -2.31 -14.58 -1.55
C HIS A 62 -1.01 -14.10 -2.19
N LEU A 63 -0.52 -12.91 -1.83
CA LEU A 63 0.64 -12.29 -2.48
C LEU A 63 1.88 -12.26 -1.58
N CYS A 64 1.70 -11.94 -0.30
CA CYS A 64 2.78 -11.75 0.67
C CYS A 64 3.39 -13.09 1.11
N ARG A 65 4.68 -13.03 1.43
CA ARG A 65 5.46 -14.13 2.02
C ARG A 65 6.23 -13.60 3.23
N LEU A 66 6.68 -14.50 4.09
CA LEU A 66 7.44 -14.18 5.31
C LEU A 66 8.61 -13.20 5.08
N ALA A 67 9.31 -13.33 3.96
CA ALA A 67 10.47 -12.48 3.65
C ALA A 67 10.09 -11.09 3.11
N ASP A 68 8.84 -10.84 2.70
CA ASP A 68 8.43 -9.57 2.11
C ASP A 68 8.33 -8.45 3.17
N THR A 69 8.35 -7.20 2.72
CA THR A 69 7.97 -6.03 3.53
C THR A 69 6.74 -5.39 2.93
N LEU A 70 5.71 -5.24 3.75
CA LEU A 70 4.44 -4.62 3.41
C LEU A 70 4.49 -3.13 3.71
N HIS A 71 4.32 -2.29 2.70
CA HIS A 71 4.27 -0.83 2.83
C HIS A 71 2.83 -0.34 2.70
N LEU A 72 2.23 0.06 3.82
CA LEU A 72 0.89 0.64 3.82
C LEU A 72 0.98 2.15 3.56
N VAL A 73 0.30 2.62 2.51
CA VAL A 73 0.31 4.04 2.12
C VAL A 73 -1.11 4.59 2.20
N HIS A 74 -1.30 5.63 3.01
CA HIS A 74 -2.56 6.37 3.06
C HIS A 74 -2.34 7.83 2.65
N ALA A 75 -3.13 8.30 1.69
CA ALA A 75 -3.10 9.70 1.27
C ALA A 75 -4.16 10.51 2.04
N VAL A 76 -3.78 11.67 2.57
CA VAL A 76 -4.66 12.59 3.30
C VAL A 76 -4.60 13.99 2.70
N SER A 77 -5.67 14.78 2.86
CA SER A 77 -5.68 16.17 2.39
C SER A 77 -4.82 17.11 3.24
N SER A 78 -4.63 16.80 4.52
CA SER A 78 -3.71 17.54 5.40
C SER A 78 -3.26 16.69 6.59
N LEU A 79 -1.96 16.69 6.87
CA LEU A 79 -1.39 16.04 8.07
C LEU A 79 -1.62 16.85 9.35
N LYS A 80 -2.04 18.11 9.24
CA LYS A 80 -2.36 18.96 10.40
C LYS A 80 -3.69 18.62 11.06
N ASN A 81 -4.48 17.74 10.45
CA ASN A 81 -5.73 17.28 11.02
C ASN A 81 -5.45 16.09 11.96
N GLU A 82 -5.28 16.40 13.25
CA GLU A 82 -4.98 15.41 14.29
C GLU A 82 -6.02 14.30 14.37
N ILE A 83 -7.30 14.62 14.21
CA ILE A 83 -8.39 13.62 14.24
C ILE A 83 -8.22 12.61 13.10
N VAL A 84 -7.95 13.09 11.87
CA VAL A 84 -7.73 12.22 10.71
C VAL A 84 -6.45 11.40 10.88
N TYR A 85 -5.40 12.02 11.44
CA TYR A 85 -4.13 11.36 11.70
C TYR A 85 -4.30 10.21 12.71
N GLU A 86 -4.90 10.46 13.88
CA GLU A 86 -5.14 9.47 14.92
C GLU A 86 -6.02 8.31 14.42
N ALA A 87 -7.12 8.62 13.71
CA ALA A 87 -7.97 7.60 13.12
C ALA A 87 -7.20 6.72 12.13
N THR A 88 -6.37 7.33 11.28
CA THR A 88 -5.55 6.62 10.29
C THR A 88 -4.47 5.78 10.96
N GLN A 89 -3.83 6.30 12.01
CA GLN A 89 -2.87 5.55 12.80
C GLN A 89 -3.51 4.29 13.41
N GLY A 90 -4.69 4.43 14.03
CA GLY A 90 -5.41 3.28 14.60
C GLY A 90 -5.79 2.23 13.54
N LEU A 91 -6.17 2.66 12.34
CA LEU A 91 -6.39 1.75 11.21
C LEU A 91 -5.09 1.01 10.84
N ILE A 92 -3.99 1.73 10.66
CA ILE A 92 -2.70 1.17 10.26
C ILE A 92 -2.16 0.18 11.30
N GLU A 93 -2.27 0.49 12.58
CA GLU A 93 -1.88 -0.41 13.67
C GLU A 93 -2.68 -1.71 13.63
N LYS A 94 -4.00 -1.62 13.45
CA LYS A 94 -4.86 -2.81 13.31
C LYS A 94 -4.45 -3.67 12.11
N LEU A 95 -4.18 -3.06 10.97
CA LEU A 95 -3.74 -3.77 9.76
C LEU A 95 -2.36 -4.41 9.95
N ALA A 96 -1.41 -3.73 10.60
CA ALA A 96 -0.10 -4.30 10.88
C ALA A 96 -0.17 -5.55 11.76
N VAL A 97 -1.02 -5.54 12.81
CA VAL A 97 -1.29 -6.71 13.66
C VAL A 97 -1.85 -7.87 12.83
N GLU A 98 -2.79 -7.58 11.94
CA GLU A 98 -3.43 -8.58 11.08
C GLU A 98 -2.42 -9.18 10.08
N ALA A 99 -1.61 -8.34 9.41
CA ALA A 99 -0.56 -8.78 8.49
C ALA A 99 0.45 -9.71 9.18
N PHE A 100 0.88 -9.35 10.39
CA PHE A 100 1.79 -10.18 11.18
C PHE A 100 1.13 -11.51 11.59
N SER A 101 -0.12 -11.47 12.05
CA SER A 101 -0.82 -12.67 12.54
C SER A 101 -1.12 -13.67 11.43
N VAL A 102 -1.41 -13.20 10.21
CA VAL A 102 -1.80 -14.06 9.08
C VAL A 102 -0.58 -14.54 8.28
N ALA A 103 0.38 -13.67 7.99
CA ALA A 103 1.48 -13.97 7.07
C ALA A 103 2.88 -13.81 7.67
N MET A 104 2.98 -13.40 8.95
CA MET A 104 4.24 -13.04 9.62
C MET A 104 5.07 -12.01 8.84
N VAL A 105 4.41 -11.19 8.02
CA VAL A 105 5.07 -10.21 7.16
C VAL A 105 5.37 -8.94 7.94
N LYS A 106 6.55 -8.36 7.72
CA LYS A 106 6.92 -7.06 8.28
C LYS A 106 6.05 -5.98 7.67
N THR A 107 5.54 -5.05 8.48
CA THR A 107 4.80 -3.88 8.00
C THR A 107 5.55 -2.59 8.29
N VAL A 108 5.57 -1.69 7.31
CA VAL A 108 5.97 -0.29 7.41
C VAL A 108 4.80 0.54 6.87
N ALA A 109 4.59 1.74 7.38
CA ALA A 109 3.44 2.54 6.96
C ALA A 109 3.74 4.04 6.92
N ARG A 110 3.14 4.72 5.94
CA ARG A 110 3.25 6.17 5.76
C ARG A 110 1.88 6.79 5.50
N ILE A 111 1.63 7.90 6.19
CA ILE A 111 0.53 8.81 5.91
C ILE A 111 1.14 9.99 5.16
N VAL A 112 0.60 10.29 3.98
CA VAL A 112 1.21 11.25 3.05
C VAL A 112 0.18 12.29 2.66
N GLU A 113 0.54 13.56 2.74
CA GLU A 113 -0.31 14.65 2.29
C GLU A 113 -0.31 14.76 0.77
N GLY A 114 -1.48 14.78 0.14
CA GLY A 114 -1.62 15.04 -1.30
C GLY A 114 -2.73 14.27 -1.99
N ASP A 115 -2.77 14.40 -3.32
CA ASP A 115 -3.68 13.60 -4.16
C ASP A 115 -3.27 12.13 -4.12
N ALA A 116 -4.25 11.25 -3.88
CA ALA A 116 -4.00 9.84 -3.64
C ALA A 116 -3.26 9.16 -4.81
N GLY A 117 -3.64 9.45 -6.05
CA GLY A 117 -3.02 8.82 -7.22
C GLY A 117 -1.56 9.20 -7.35
N LYS A 118 -1.26 10.50 -7.19
CA LYS A 118 0.11 11.04 -7.21
C LYS A 118 0.96 10.49 -6.05
N VAL A 119 0.41 10.51 -4.84
CA VAL A 119 1.06 9.98 -3.63
C VAL A 119 1.48 8.53 -3.82
N ILE A 120 0.56 7.68 -4.29
CA ILE A 120 0.84 6.26 -4.49
C ILE A 120 1.93 6.06 -5.55
N CYS A 121 1.87 6.77 -6.68
CA CYS A 121 2.90 6.69 -7.72
C CYS A 121 4.27 7.13 -7.20
N LYS A 122 4.33 8.22 -6.42
CA LYS A 122 5.57 8.75 -5.85
C LYS A 122 6.16 7.80 -4.81
N GLU A 123 5.34 7.20 -3.96
CA GLU A 123 5.79 6.18 -3.02
C GLU A 123 6.29 4.92 -3.74
N ALA A 124 5.67 4.54 -4.86
CA ALA A 124 6.16 3.46 -5.71
C ALA A 124 7.50 3.80 -6.37
N GLU A 125 7.71 5.04 -6.82
CA GLU A 125 9.01 5.51 -7.34
C GLU A 125 10.11 5.48 -6.28
N ARG A 126 9.77 5.89 -5.05
CA ARG A 126 10.68 5.89 -3.91
C ARG A 126 11.09 4.47 -3.49
N LEU A 127 10.12 3.57 -3.40
CA LEU A 127 10.33 2.21 -2.88
C LEU A 127 10.78 1.21 -3.96
N LYS A 128 10.46 1.46 -5.23
CA LYS A 128 10.60 0.51 -6.35
C LYS A 128 10.03 -0.88 -6.00
N PRO A 129 8.77 -0.96 -5.55
CA PRO A 129 8.20 -2.20 -5.05
C PRO A 129 7.99 -3.21 -6.18
N SER A 130 7.87 -4.48 -5.83
CA SER A 130 7.51 -5.53 -6.79
C SER A 130 6.06 -5.45 -7.25
N ALA A 131 5.18 -4.79 -6.48
CA ALA A 131 3.79 -4.52 -6.85
C ALA A 131 3.20 -3.37 -6.02
N VAL A 132 2.22 -2.69 -6.60
CA VAL A 132 1.32 -1.76 -5.92
C VAL A 132 -0.07 -2.37 -5.93
N VAL A 133 -0.67 -2.62 -4.76
CA VAL A 133 -1.99 -3.23 -4.62
C VAL A 133 -2.99 -2.19 -4.16
N MET A 134 -4.19 -2.20 -4.76
CA MET A 134 -5.27 -1.30 -4.38
C MET A 134 -6.64 -1.90 -4.68
N GLY A 135 -7.66 -1.47 -3.93
CA GLY A 135 -9.05 -1.87 -4.19
C GLY A 135 -9.70 -1.01 -5.27
N THR A 136 -10.73 -1.54 -5.93
CA THR A 136 -11.65 -0.73 -6.74
C THR A 136 -12.53 0.13 -5.85
N ARG A 137 -12.76 1.39 -6.18
CA ARG A 137 -13.82 2.17 -5.51
C ARG A 137 -15.19 1.59 -5.88
N GLY A 138 -15.87 1.00 -4.89
CA GLY A 138 -17.28 0.61 -4.96
C GLY A 138 -18.20 1.84 -4.95
N ARG A 139 -18.36 2.46 -6.12
CA ARG A 139 -19.56 3.22 -6.45
C ARG A 139 -19.99 2.64 -7.79
N GLY A 140 -21.21 2.12 -7.88
CA GLY A 140 -21.71 1.48 -9.09
C GLY A 140 -21.40 2.31 -10.34
N ILE A 141 -21.18 1.59 -11.44
CA ILE A 141 -20.87 1.93 -12.85
C ILE A 141 -21.17 3.38 -13.35
N ILE A 142 -22.01 4.15 -12.67
CA ILE A 142 -22.62 5.41 -13.10
C ILE A 142 -21.94 6.68 -12.54
N GLN A 143 -21.06 6.63 -11.53
CA GLN A 143 -20.37 7.85 -11.01
C GLN A 143 -18.88 7.98 -11.34
N SER A 144 -18.31 7.05 -12.11
CA SER A 144 -16.87 6.96 -12.45
C SER A 144 -16.41 7.89 -13.58
N VAL A 145 -17.29 8.73 -14.15
CA VAL A 145 -16.98 9.50 -15.37
C VAL A 145 -16.38 10.89 -15.11
N LEU A 146 -16.33 11.35 -13.85
CA LEU A 146 -15.72 12.63 -13.51
C LEU A 146 -14.33 12.43 -12.90
N GLN A 147 -13.31 12.68 -13.74
CA GLN A 147 -11.88 12.81 -13.42
C GLN A 147 -11.09 11.51 -13.12
N GLY A 148 -11.58 10.35 -13.55
CA GLY A 148 -10.88 9.07 -13.41
C GLY A 148 -10.75 8.60 -11.95
N SER A 149 -10.71 7.30 -11.73
CA SER A 149 -10.52 6.77 -10.36
C SER A 149 -9.03 6.83 -9.95
N VAL A 150 -8.74 6.82 -8.64
CA VAL A 150 -7.34 6.69 -8.14
C VAL A 150 -6.67 5.45 -8.73
N ALA A 151 -7.41 4.35 -8.87
CA ALA A 151 -6.94 3.11 -9.48
C ALA A 151 -6.56 3.28 -10.96
N GLU A 152 -7.41 3.96 -11.72
CA GLU A 152 -7.16 4.28 -13.13
C GLU A 152 -5.96 5.23 -13.27
N TYR A 153 -5.88 6.25 -12.42
CA TYR A 153 -4.72 7.14 -12.38
C TYR A 153 -3.42 6.35 -12.15
N CYS A 154 -3.37 5.47 -11.13
CA CYS A 154 -2.19 4.68 -10.85
C CYS A 154 -1.88 3.69 -11.99
N LEU A 155 -2.88 3.07 -12.61
CA LEU A 155 -2.69 2.16 -13.74
C LEU A 155 -2.00 2.85 -14.93
N HIS A 156 -2.35 4.11 -15.20
CA HIS A 156 -1.77 4.89 -16.30
C HIS A 156 -0.44 5.57 -15.94
N ASN A 157 -0.21 5.90 -14.67
CA ASN A 157 0.91 6.77 -14.27
C ASN A 157 1.98 6.09 -13.42
N CYS A 158 1.70 4.93 -12.79
CA CYS A 158 2.69 4.19 -12.02
C CYS A 158 3.57 3.36 -12.97
N LYS A 159 4.74 3.92 -13.34
CA LYS A 159 5.63 3.30 -14.34
C LYS A 159 6.64 2.32 -13.76
N ILE A 160 6.83 2.35 -12.44
CA ILE A 160 7.93 1.64 -11.76
C ILE A 160 7.55 0.22 -11.37
N ALA A 161 6.27 -0.05 -11.10
CA ALA A 161 5.80 -1.32 -10.57
C ALA A 161 4.45 -1.71 -11.18
N PRO A 162 4.15 -3.01 -11.31
CA PRO A 162 2.81 -3.45 -11.73
C PRO A 162 1.77 -3.05 -10.68
N VAL A 163 0.65 -2.51 -11.15
CA VAL A 163 -0.51 -2.16 -10.34
C VAL A 163 -1.50 -3.32 -10.35
N ILE A 164 -1.84 -3.83 -9.16
CA ILE A 164 -2.82 -4.90 -8.96
C ILE A 164 -4.09 -4.29 -8.40
N ILE A 165 -5.16 -4.39 -9.18
CA ILE A 165 -6.50 -3.96 -8.77
C ILE A 165 -7.26 -5.15 -8.21
N VAL A 166 -7.65 -5.07 -6.95
CA VAL A 166 -8.51 -6.07 -6.30
C VAL A 166 -9.97 -5.62 -6.45
N PRO A 167 -10.81 -6.37 -7.18
CA PRO A 167 -12.23 -6.05 -7.32
C PRO A 167 -12.94 -6.05 -5.97
N GLY A 168 -13.94 -5.18 -5.81
CA GLY A 168 -14.81 -5.22 -4.64
C GLY A 168 -15.54 -6.57 -4.55
N LYS A 169 -15.86 -7.01 -3.32
CA LYS A 169 -16.49 -8.32 -3.06
C LYS A 169 -17.79 -8.56 -3.85
N GLU A 170 -18.53 -7.50 -4.15
CA GLU A 170 -19.82 -7.56 -4.87
C GLU A 170 -19.67 -7.53 -6.41
N ALA A 171 -18.47 -7.30 -6.95
CA ALA A 171 -18.26 -7.17 -8.39
C ALA A 171 -18.50 -8.49 -9.17
N GLY A 172 -18.49 -9.63 -8.49
CA GLY A 172 -18.79 -10.94 -9.07
C GLY A 172 -20.28 -11.24 -9.24
N GLU A 173 -21.17 -10.49 -8.60
CA GLU A 173 -22.63 -10.74 -8.64
C GLU A 173 -23.32 -10.09 -9.84
N VAL A 174 -22.63 -9.16 -10.52
CA VAL A 174 -23.17 -8.42 -11.67
C VAL A 174 -22.39 -8.80 -12.93
N SER A 175 -22.38 -10.09 -13.25
CA SER A 175 -22.16 -10.50 -14.64
C SER A 175 -23.43 -10.17 -15.41
N VAL A 176 -23.52 -8.95 -15.95
CA VAL A 176 -24.52 -8.64 -16.97
C VAL A 176 -24.03 -9.28 -18.26
N ILE A 177 -24.43 -10.53 -18.48
CA ILE A 177 -24.55 -11.11 -19.81
C ILE A 177 -25.95 -10.75 -20.31
#